data_AF-A0A7V3N144-F1
#
_entry.id   AF-A0A7V3N144-F1
#
_cell.length_a   1.000
_cell.length_b   1.000
_cell.length_c   1.000
_cell.angle_alpha   90.00
_cell.angle_beta   90.00
_cell.angle_gamma   90.00
#
_symmetry.space_group_name_H-M   'P 1'
#
loop_
_entity.id
_entity.type
_entity.pdbx_description
1 polymer ?
#
loop_
_entity_poly.entity_id
_entity_poly.type
_entity_poly.pdbx_seq_one_letter_code
_entity_poly.pdbx_strand_id
1 'polypeptide(L)'
;MSEVAEKYLPAKLRDPERWLRRRLNARVFPGTRVGRHWVMTEAQVQTMLRTLGTENEVAPEPEPAEPEAPNSFLESLSPRSRNRLRAVE
;
A
#
# COMPACT_ATOMS: atom_id res chain seq x y z
N MET A 1 12.15 14.53 -0.42
CA MET A 1 11.97 13.12 0.02
C MET A 1 13.27 12.49 0.48
N SER A 2 14.34 12.53 -0.32
CA SER A 2 15.67 12.03 0.08
C SER A 2 16.11 12.60 1.44
N GLU A 3 15.98 13.91 1.62
CA GLU A 3 16.39 14.59 2.85
C GLU A 3 15.67 14.11 4.13
N VAL A 4 14.34 13.89 4.06
CA VAL A 4 13.57 13.36 5.19
C VAL A 4 13.94 11.90 5.46
N ALA A 5 14.16 11.12 4.40
CA ALA A 5 14.57 9.73 4.52
C ALA A 5 15.97 9.60 5.14
N GLU A 6 16.92 10.44 4.74
CA GLU A 6 18.29 10.45 5.27
C GLU A 6 18.35 10.93 6.72
N LYS A 7 17.53 11.92 7.09
CA LYS A 7 17.57 12.54 8.42
C LYS A 7 16.91 11.68 9.51
N TYR A 8 15.83 10.98 9.17
CA TYR A 8 14.97 10.32 10.16
C TYR A 8 14.99 8.79 10.10
N LEU A 9 15.50 8.18 9.03
CA LEU A 9 15.57 6.73 8.93
C LEU A 9 16.96 6.21 9.28
N PRO A 10 17.05 5.03 9.93
CA PRO A 10 18.34 4.46 10.30
C PRO A 10 19.16 4.12 9.05
N ALA A 11 20.44 4.48 9.07
CA ALA A 11 21.39 4.27 7.98
C ALA A 11 21.60 2.80 7.57
N LYS A 12 21.12 1.84 8.37
CA LYS A 12 21.13 0.41 8.04
C LYS A 12 20.04 -0.01 7.04
N LEU A 13 19.04 0.84 6.78
CA LEU A 13 18.03 0.56 5.75
C LEU A 13 18.67 0.60 4.37
N ARG A 14 18.49 -0.48 3.62
CA ARG A 14 19.07 -0.65 2.28
C ARG A 14 18.61 0.41 1.28
N ASP A 15 17.35 0.83 1.36
CA ASP A 15 16.74 1.84 0.48
C ASP A 15 15.70 2.68 1.25
N PRO A 16 16.15 3.67 2.05
CA PRO A 16 15.25 4.44 2.93
C PRO A 16 14.22 5.25 2.12
N GLU A 17 14.59 5.79 0.95
CA GLU A 17 13.65 6.50 0.07
C GLU A 17 12.57 5.57 -0.47
N ARG A 18 12.95 4.37 -0.94
CA ARG A 18 12.02 3.37 -1.47
C ARG A 18 11.07 2.89 -0.38
N TRP A 19 11.58 2.69 0.83
CA TRP A 19 10.78 2.33 2.00
C TRP A 19 9.75 3.42 2.31
N LEU A 20 10.17 4.69 2.36
CA LEU A 20 9.29 5.82 2.66
C LEU A 20 8.23 5.99 1.58
N ARG A 21 8.62 5.89 0.31
CA ARG A 21 7.70 5.97 -0.83
C ARG A 21 6.66 4.85 -0.81
N ARG A 22 7.05 3.63 -0.42
CA ARG A 22 6.10 2.51 -0.26
C ARG A 22 5.08 2.81 0.83
N ARG A 23 5.50 3.38 1.97
CA ARG A 23 4.60 3.72 3.08
C ARG A 23 3.67 4.89 2.78
N LEU A 24 4.15 5.90 2.06
CA LEU A 24 3.32 6.99 1.56
C LEU A 24 2.30 6.52 0.53
N ASN A 25 2.71 5.65 -0.40
CA ASN A 25 1.78 5.05 -1.35
C ASN A 25 0.72 4.18 -0.66
N ALA A 26 1.08 3.48 0.41
CA ALA A 26 0.17 2.69 1.24
C ALA A 26 -0.67 3.55 2.22
N ARG A 27 -0.57 4.88 2.16
CA ARG A 27 -1.27 5.84 3.04
C ARG A 27 -1.04 5.62 4.54
N VAL A 28 0.05 4.95 4.91
CA VAL A 28 0.42 4.72 6.31
C VAL A 28 0.86 6.02 6.96
N PHE A 29 1.53 6.89 6.20
CA PHE A 29 1.99 8.19 6.69
C PHE A 29 1.31 9.33 5.95
N PRO A 30 1.06 10.45 6.64
CA PRO A 30 0.56 11.65 5.99
C PRO A 30 1.67 12.23 5.10
N GLY A 31 1.34 12.54 3.86
CA GLY A 31 2.24 13.22 2.94
C GLY A 31 1.47 13.81 1.77
N THR A 32 2.03 14.85 1.17
CA THR A 32 1.42 15.56 0.05
C THR A 32 2.10 15.14 -1.24
N ARG A 33 1.32 14.66 -2.22
CA ARG A 33 1.86 14.36 -3.55
C ARG A 33 1.83 15.62 -4.40
N VAL A 34 3.01 16.10 -4.78
CA VAL A 34 3.19 17.24 -5.70
C VAL A 34 3.74 16.70 -7.02
N GLY A 35 2.85 16.52 -7.98
CA GLY A 35 3.17 15.90 -9.27
C GLY A 35 3.67 14.46 -9.12
N ARG A 36 4.94 14.22 -9.50
CA ARG A 36 5.61 12.91 -9.40
C ARG A 36 6.39 12.73 -8.10
N HIS A 37 6.45 13.76 -7.26
CA HIS A 37 7.22 13.76 -6.04
C HIS A 37 6.30 13.76 -4.83
N TRP A 38 6.74 13.06 -3.78
CA TRP A 38 6.14 13.19 -2.46
C TRP A 38 6.84 14.32 -1.72
N VAL A 39 6.07 15.06 -0.94
CA VAL A 39 6.54 16.17 -0.10
C VAL A 39 5.90 15.97 1.26
N MET A 40 6.71 16.06 2.31
CA MET A 40 6.21 16.05 3.69
C MET A 40 6.51 17.41 4.30
N THR A 41 5.49 18.01 4.92
CA THR A 41 5.70 19.18 5.78
C THR A 41 6.26 18.74 7.13
N GLU A 42 6.87 19.67 7.87
CA GLU A 42 7.41 19.38 9.20
C GLU A 42 6.36 18.76 10.14
N ALA A 43 5.11 19.26 10.08
CA ALA A 43 4.00 18.72 10.86
C ALA A 43 3.69 17.26 10.49
N GLN A 44 3.72 16.92 9.20
CA GLN A 44 3.50 15.55 8.73
C GLN A 44 4.66 14.61 9.11
N VAL A 45 5.90 15.12 9.10
CA VAL A 45 7.08 14.39 9.59
C VAL A 45 6.93 14.08 11.08
N GLN A 46 6.51 15.05 11.89
CA GLN A 46 6.25 14.83 13.32
C GLN A 46 5.15 13.79 13.54
N THR A 47 4.08 13.81 12.75
CA THR A 47 3.05 12.76 12.82
C THR A 47 3.60 11.39 12.44
N MET A 48 4.41 11.30 11.38
CA MET A 48 5.08 10.06 10.99
C MET A 48 5.98 9.53 12.13
N LEU A 49 6.76 10.41 12.76
CA LEU A 49 7.61 10.04 13.88
C LEU A 49 6.81 9.58 15.09
N ARG A 50 5.62 10.16 15.35
CA ARG A 50 4.70 9.63 16.36
C ARG A 50 4.17 8.25 16.00
N THR A 51 3.81 8.01 14.74
CA THR A 51 3.38 6.68 14.28
C THR A 51 4.49 5.62 14.38
N LEU A 52 5.75 6.04 14.27
CA LEU A 52 6.92 5.16 14.44
C LEU A 52 7.36 5.04 15.91
N GLY A 53 7.05 6.04 16.73
CA GLY A 53 7.34 6.11 18.15
C GLY A 53 6.47 5.12 18.92
N THR A 54 7.11 4.35 19.80
CA THR A 54 6.52 3.20 20.47
C THR A 54 5.59 3.61 21.62
N GLU A 55 4.36 3.99 21.30
CA GLU A 55 3.20 3.45 22.01
C GLU A 55 2.62 2.38 21.09
N ASN A 56 3.07 1.14 21.29
CA ASN A 56 2.60 -0.03 20.55
C ASN A 56 1.08 -0.15 20.69
N GLU A 57 0.31 0.25 19.69
CA GLU A 57 -0.84 -0.56 19.27
C GLU A 57 -1.27 -0.23 17.85
N VAL A 58 -1.45 -1.29 17.07
CA VAL A 58 -2.05 -1.32 15.73
C VAL A 58 -1.21 -0.67 14.64
N ALA A 59 -0.25 -1.45 14.13
CA ALA A 59 -0.02 -1.43 12.70
C ALA A 59 -1.40 -1.68 12.04
N PRO A 60 -1.96 -0.76 11.23
CA PRO A 60 -3.06 -1.15 10.38
C PRO A 60 -2.49 -2.21 9.46
N GLU A 61 -2.89 -3.46 9.72
CA GLU A 61 -2.86 -4.53 8.75
C GLU A 61 -3.40 -3.91 7.47
N PRO A 62 -2.65 -3.92 6.35
CA PRO A 62 -3.19 -3.38 5.12
C PRO A 62 -4.46 -4.19 4.85
N GLU A 63 -5.63 -3.55 4.98
CA GLU A 63 -6.87 -4.12 4.47
C GLU A 63 -6.52 -4.63 3.07
N PRO A 64 -6.62 -5.95 2.81
CA PRO A 64 -6.44 -6.45 1.48
C PRO A 64 -7.51 -5.72 0.67
N ALA A 65 -7.06 -4.91 -0.30
CA ALA A 65 -7.94 -4.29 -1.27
C ALA A 65 -8.97 -5.34 -1.66
N GLU A 66 -10.25 -5.06 -1.38
CA GLU A 66 -11.35 -5.93 -1.73
C GLU A 66 -11.11 -6.41 -3.16
N PRO A 67 -10.90 -7.72 -3.40
CA PRO A 67 -11.02 -8.20 -4.75
C PRO A 67 -12.48 -7.97 -5.12
N GLU A 68 -12.68 -7.08 -6.08
CA GLU A 68 -13.91 -6.89 -6.83
C GLU A 68 -14.61 -8.25 -6.99
N ALA A 69 -15.93 -8.25 -6.74
CA ALA A 69 -16.82 -9.40 -6.65
C ALA A 69 -16.35 -10.65 -7.42
N PRO A 70 -16.49 -11.87 -6.86
CA PRO A 70 -16.10 -13.07 -7.57
C PRO A 70 -16.93 -13.19 -8.86
N ASN A 71 -16.34 -12.81 -9.99
CA ASN A 71 -16.82 -13.22 -11.30
C ASN A 71 -16.92 -14.74 -11.21
N SER A 72 -18.15 -15.24 -11.26
CA SER A 72 -18.48 -16.64 -11.01
C SER A 72 -17.52 -17.51 -11.81
N PHE A 73 -17.00 -18.60 -11.26
CA PHE A 73 -16.03 -19.49 -11.92
C PHE A 73 -16.43 -19.78 -13.38
N LEU A 74 -17.74 -19.89 -13.65
CA LEU A 74 -18.32 -20.07 -14.98
C LEU A 74 -18.02 -18.93 -15.98
N GLU A 75 -17.88 -17.68 -15.54
CA GLU A 75 -17.52 -16.52 -16.37
C GLU A 75 -16.05 -16.54 -16.80
N SER A 76 -15.16 -17.09 -15.98
CA SER A 76 -13.74 -17.29 -16.33
C SER A 76 -13.49 -18.41 -17.36
N LEU A 77 -14.50 -19.25 -17.62
CA LEU A 77 -14.40 -20.35 -18.58
C LEU A 77 -14.67 -19.89 -20.02
N SER A 78 -13.97 -20.50 -20.98
CA SER A 78 -14.23 -20.25 -22.40
C SER A 78 -15.66 -20.68 -22.80
N PRO A 79 -16.24 -20.07 -23.86
CA PRO A 79 -17.62 -20.37 -24.28
C PRO A 79 -17.90 -21.86 -24.51
N ARG A 80 -16.92 -22.61 -25.03
CA ARG A 80 -17.03 -24.07 -25.25
C ARG A 80 -17.12 -24.86 -23.94
N SER A 81 -16.29 -24.50 -22.96
CA SER A 81 -16.27 -25.18 -21.65
C SER A 81 -17.58 -24.95 -20.88
N ARG A 82 -18.11 -23.73 -20.96
CA ARG A 82 -19.40 -23.36 -20.36
C ARG A 82 -20.58 -24.16 -20.95
N ASN A 83 -20.63 -24.34 -22.27
CA ASN A 83 -21.68 -25.14 -22.91
C ASN A 83 -21.58 -26.64 -22.58
N ARG A 84 -20.35 -27.17 -22.39
CA ARG A 84 -20.18 -28.58 -22.04
C ARG A 84 -20.75 -28.93 -20.67
N LEU A 85 -20.60 -28.04 -19.69
CA LEU A 85 -21.12 -28.26 -18.33
C LEU A 85 -22.65 -28.15 -18.28
N ARG A 86 -23.26 -27.26 -19.07
CA ARG A 86 -24.73 -27.12 -19.16
C ARG A 86 -25.45 -28.29 -19.84
N ALA A 87 -24.73 -29.13 -20.58
CA ALA A 87 -25.30 -30.28 -21.29
C ALA A 87 -25.29 -31.56 -20.44
N VAL A 88 -24.78 -31.51 -19.21
CA VAL A 88 -24.62 -32.66 -18.30
C VAL A 88 -25.59 -32.60 -17.11
N GLU A 89 -26.36 -31.51 -16.96
CA GLU A 89 -27.58 -31.45 -16.15
C GLU A 89 -28.81 -31.79 -17.00
#